data_AF-A0A2E2WR39-F1
#
_entry.id   AF-A0A2E2WR39-F1
#
_cell.length_a   1.000
_cell.length_b   1.000
_cell.length_c   1.000
_cell.angle_alpha   90.00
_cell.angle_beta   90.00
_cell.angle_gamma   90.00
#
_symmetry.space_group_name_H-M   'P 1'
#
loop_
_entity.id
_entity.type
_entity.pdbx_description
1 polymer ?
#
loop_
_entity_poly.entity_id
_entity_poly.type
_entity_poly.pdbx_seq_one_letter_code
_entity_poly.pdbx_strand_id
1 'polypeptide(L)'
;AIIAREEEKEQKKKSYDKMLLETFASTEEIEVARDQKIEAVESTIKITQKRIIKLQYLLDNELNRNALDKQIDGEDKKLNNTELLKKQISDNKKFIKNKIDEQRKIKKTYIEYISRFKELKGL
;
A
#
# COMPACT_ATOMS: atom_id res chain seq x y z
N ALA A 1 -12.97 -12.17 35.67
CA ALA A 1 -12.09 -11.49 34.69
C ALA A 1 -11.64 -12.44 33.56
N ILE A 2 -11.24 -13.70 33.84
CA ILE A 2 -10.85 -14.67 32.79
C ILE A 2 -12.05 -15.10 31.95
N ILE A 3 -13.17 -15.47 32.59
CA ILE A 3 -14.42 -15.89 31.92
C ILE A 3 -14.92 -14.82 30.92
N ALA A 4 -14.99 -13.55 31.35
CA ALA A 4 -15.40 -12.44 30.49
C ALA A 4 -14.49 -12.24 29.25
N ARG A 5 -13.18 -12.52 29.37
CA ARG A 5 -12.23 -12.46 28.23
C ARG A 5 -12.40 -13.65 27.27
N GLU A 6 -12.81 -14.82 27.78
CA GLU A 6 -13.06 -16.00 26.97
C GLU A 6 -14.38 -15.86 26.19
N GLU A 7 -15.43 -15.39 26.85
CA GLU A 7 -16.73 -15.08 26.24
C GLU A 7 -16.58 -14.04 25.11
N GLU A 8 -15.81 -12.97 25.33
CA GLU A 8 -15.56 -11.95 24.31
C GLU A 8 -14.82 -12.52 23.08
N LYS A 9 -13.85 -13.41 23.30
CA LYS A 9 -13.14 -14.09 22.19
C LYS A 9 -14.07 -14.99 21.40
N GLU A 10 -14.95 -15.73 22.07
CA GLU A 10 -15.90 -16.63 21.42
C GLU A 10 -16.93 -15.86 20.60
N GLN A 11 -17.46 -14.75 21.15
CA GLN A 11 -18.36 -13.86 20.42
C GLN A 11 -17.69 -13.26 19.19
N LYS A 12 -16.45 -12.78 19.30
CA LYS A 12 -15.68 -12.27 18.16
C LYS A 12 -15.50 -13.33 17.08
N LYS A 13 -15.19 -14.57 17.47
CA LYS A 13 -15.07 -15.70 16.54
C LYS A 13 -16.39 -15.99 15.82
N LYS A 14 -17.51 -16.08 16.56
CA LYS A 14 -18.84 -16.32 16.00
C LYS A 14 -19.26 -15.22 15.01
N SER A 15 -19.04 -13.96 15.37
CA SER A 15 -19.33 -12.81 14.50
C SER A 15 -18.48 -12.83 13.24
N TYR A 16 -17.20 -13.17 13.37
CA TYR A 16 -16.30 -13.30 12.23
C TYR A 16 -16.68 -14.45 11.29
N ASP A 17 -17.02 -15.62 11.84
CA ASP A 17 -17.47 -16.79 11.08
C ASP A 17 -18.78 -16.49 10.33
N LYS A 18 -19.73 -15.84 11.02
CA LYS A 18 -20.98 -15.37 10.41
C LYS A 18 -20.70 -14.42 9.25
N MET A 19 -19.85 -13.41 9.47
CA MET A 19 -19.46 -12.46 8.43
C MET A 19 -18.86 -13.17 7.21
N LEU A 20 -17.95 -14.15 7.40
CA LEU A 20 -17.36 -14.89 6.29
C LEU A 20 -18.42 -15.64 5.46
N LEU A 21 -19.33 -16.35 6.14
CA LEU A 21 -20.36 -17.16 5.49
C LEU A 21 -21.46 -16.32 4.83
N GLU A 22 -21.73 -15.12 5.34
CA GLU A 22 -22.69 -14.18 4.75
C GLU A 22 -22.08 -13.36 3.60
N THR A 23 -20.77 -13.11 3.63
CA THR A 23 -20.09 -12.31 2.59
C THR A 23 -19.75 -13.13 1.36
N PHE A 24 -19.40 -14.41 1.52
CA PHE A 24 -18.87 -15.24 0.45
C PHE A 24 -19.66 -16.54 0.32
N ALA A 25 -20.01 -16.91 -0.91
CA ALA A 25 -20.64 -18.17 -1.22
C ALA A 25 -19.63 -19.31 -1.44
N SER A 26 -18.40 -18.99 -1.86
CA SER A 26 -17.35 -19.96 -2.18
C SER A 26 -15.93 -19.43 -1.88
N THR A 27 -14.95 -20.32 -1.85
CA THR A 27 -13.53 -19.92 -1.76
C THR A 27 -13.06 -19.17 -3.00
N GLU A 28 -13.61 -19.49 -4.17
CA GLU A 28 -13.32 -18.79 -5.43
C GLU A 28 -13.70 -17.29 -5.32
N GLU A 29 -14.86 -16.98 -4.74
CA GLU A 29 -15.27 -15.59 -4.51
C GLU A 29 -14.32 -14.85 -3.56
N ILE A 30 -13.80 -15.54 -2.53
CA ILE A 30 -12.80 -14.97 -1.62
C ILE A 30 -11.51 -14.66 -2.38
N GLU A 31 -11.08 -15.54 -3.28
CA GLU A 31 -9.90 -15.34 -4.13
C GLU A 31 -10.09 -14.19 -5.12
N VAL A 32 -11.24 -14.11 -5.79
CA VAL A 32 -11.57 -12.98 -6.68
C VAL A 32 -11.58 -11.66 -5.91
N ALA A 33 -12.20 -11.61 -4.73
CA ALA A 33 -12.22 -10.40 -3.90
C ALA A 33 -10.82 -9.99 -3.41
N ARG A 34 -9.96 -10.97 -3.10
CA ARG A 34 -8.53 -10.73 -2.78
C ARG A 34 -7.83 -10.09 -3.96
N ASP A 35 -7.98 -10.67 -5.14
CA ASP A 35 -7.22 -10.28 -6.34
C ASP A 35 -7.64 -8.90 -6.83
N GLN A 36 -8.93 -8.59 -6.81
CA GLN A 36 -9.44 -7.24 -7.09
C GLN A 36 -8.85 -6.18 -6.14
N LYS A 37 -8.76 -6.48 -4.84
CA LYS A 37 -8.14 -5.56 -3.86
C LYS A 37 -6.64 -5.41 -4.10
N ILE A 38 -5.94 -6.50 -4.44
CA ILE A 38 -4.52 -6.45 -4.80
C ILE A 38 -4.31 -5.58 -6.04
N GLU A 39 -5.11 -5.78 -7.09
CA GLU A 39 -5.01 -5.04 -8.35
C GLU A 39 -5.22 -3.53 -8.15
N ALA A 40 -6.14 -3.13 -7.28
CA ALA A 40 -6.34 -1.72 -6.93
C ALA A 40 -5.11 -1.11 -6.25
N VAL A 41 -4.46 -1.86 -5.35
CA VAL A 41 -3.21 -1.44 -4.69
C VAL A 41 -2.06 -1.36 -5.71
N GLU A 42 -1.93 -2.36 -6.59
CA GLU A 42 -0.90 -2.40 -7.63
C GLU A 42 -1.05 -1.26 -8.64
N SER A 43 -2.29 -0.95 -9.03
CA SER A 43 -2.60 0.20 -9.89
C SER A 43 -2.17 1.52 -9.25
N THR A 44 -2.42 1.67 -7.95
CA THR A 44 -1.98 2.84 -7.18
C THR A 44 -0.44 2.94 -7.16
N ILE A 45 0.26 1.84 -6.87
CA ILE A 45 1.72 1.77 -6.90
C ILE A 45 2.26 2.19 -8.26
N LYS A 46 1.70 1.65 -9.36
CA LYS A 46 2.13 1.95 -10.73
C LYS A 46 2.01 3.44 -11.08
N ILE A 47 0.91 4.08 -10.68
CA ILE A 47 0.72 5.53 -10.88
C ILE A 47 1.75 6.32 -10.07
N THR A 48 2.00 5.95 -8.82
CA THR A 48 3.02 6.60 -7.98
C THR A 48 4.43 6.43 -8.54
N GLN A 49 4.77 5.26 -9.10
CA GLN A 49 6.05 5.03 -9.76
C GLN A 49 6.24 5.95 -10.97
N LYS A 50 5.22 6.10 -11.82
CA LYS A 50 5.26 7.06 -12.94
C LYS A 50 5.47 8.49 -12.45
N ARG A 51 4.86 8.87 -11.32
CA ARG A 51 5.08 10.18 -10.69
C ARG A 51 6.52 10.35 -10.23
N ILE A 52 7.14 9.34 -9.62
CA ILE A 52 8.56 9.38 -9.22
C ILE A 52 9.46 9.58 -10.43
N ILE A 53 9.22 8.86 -11.53
CA ILE A 53 10.01 9.03 -12.77
C ILE A 53 9.93 10.47 -13.27
N LYS A 54 8.74 11.06 -13.30
CA LYS A 54 8.56 12.47 -13.69
C LYS A 54 9.31 13.43 -12.74
N LEU A 55 9.25 13.19 -11.44
CA LEU A 55 9.96 14.02 -10.45
C LEU A 55 11.48 13.88 -10.58
N GLN A 56 11.98 12.68 -10.89
CA GLN A 56 13.41 12.45 -11.12
C GLN A 56 13.89 13.23 -12.35
N TYR A 57 13.14 13.20 -13.45
CA TYR A 57 13.47 14.00 -14.64
C TYR A 57 13.51 15.50 -14.35
N LEU A 58 12.56 16.01 -13.54
CA LEU A 58 12.56 17.41 -13.12
C LEU A 58 13.78 17.75 -12.24
N LEU A 59 14.14 16.85 -11.32
CA LEU A 59 15.31 17.00 -10.47
C LEU A 59 16.60 17.04 -11.31
N ASP A 60 16.76 16.13 -12.26
CA ASP A 60 17.93 16.06 -13.12
C ASP A 60 18.08 17.34 -13.97
N ASN A 61 16.97 17.86 -14.51
CA ASN A 61 16.97 19.14 -15.23
C ASN A 61 17.37 20.32 -14.35
N GLU A 62 16.87 20.36 -13.11
CA GLU A 62 17.19 21.43 -12.17
C GLU A 62 18.66 21.40 -11.75
N LEU A 63 19.22 20.21 -11.52
CA LEU A 63 20.64 20.02 -11.25
C LEU A 63 21.51 20.49 -12.42
N ASN A 64 21.14 20.15 -13.66
CA ASN A 64 21.86 20.57 -14.86
C ASN A 64 21.85 22.10 -15.04
N ARG A 65 20.71 22.76 -14.82
CA ARG A 65 20.60 24.23 -14.87
C ARG A 65 21.47 24.90 -13.82
N ASN A 66 21.42 24.40 -12.59
CA ASN A 66 22.23 24.94 -11.49
C ASN A 66 23.74 24.74 -11.72
N ALA A 67 24.16 23.70 -12.43
CA ALA A 67 25.55 23.51 -12.81
C ALA A 67 26.03 24.54 -13.85
N LEU A 68 25.18 24.91 -14.80
CA LEU A 68 25.46 25.94 -15.82
C LEU A 68 25.50 27.35 -15.21
N ASP A 69 24.56 27.69 -14.34
CA ASP A 69 24.46 29.03 -13.73
C ASP A 69 25.62 29.33 -12.77
N LYS A 70 26.13 28.31 -12.04
CA LYS A 70 27.30 28.46 -11.16
C LYS A 70 28.59 28.84 -11.89
N GLN A 71 28.66 28.67 -13.22
CA GLN A 71 29.80 29.12 -14.02
C GLN A 71 29.69 30.59 -14.44
N ILE A 72 28.52 31.23 -14.29
CA ILE A 72 28.21 32.50 -14.94
C ILE A 72 28.05 33.68 -13.96
N ASP A 73 27.48 33.49 -12.76
CA ASP A 73 27.48 34.54 -11.74
C ASP A 73 27.09 34.01 -10.35
N GLY A 74 27.63 34.61 -9.29
CA GLY A 74 27.37 34.21 -7.91
C GLY A 74 26.10 34.85 -7.35
N GLU A 75 25.02 34.08 -7.15
CA GLU A 75 24.03 34.38 -6.09
C GLU A 75 23.04 33.22 -5.79
N ASP A 76 22.65 33.16 -4.52
CA ASP A 76 22.21 32.00 -3.73
C ASP A 76 20.73 31.56 -3.85
N LYS A 77 19.99 31.92 -4.91
CA LYS A 77 18.51 31.79 -4.88
C LYS A 77 17.87 30.50 -5.40
N LYS A 78 18.64 29.49 -5.84
CA LYS A 78 18.07 28.28 -6.52
C LYS A 78 18.11 26.96 -5.74
N LEU A 79 18.69 26.90 -4.55
CA LEU A 79 18.89 25.64 -3.82
C LEU A 79 17.58 24.99 -3.28
N ASN A 80 16.48 25.75 -3.17
CA ASN A 80 15.25 25.28 -2.53
C ASN A 80 14.44 24.27 -3.39
N ASN A 81 14.40 24.42 -4.71
CA ASN A 81 13.61 23.54 -5.57
C ASN A 81 14.13 22.10 -5.62
N THR A 82 15.45 21.92 -5.58
CA THR A 82 16.10 20.60 -5.60
C THR A 82 15.74 19.80 -4.35
N GLU A 83 15.79 20.40 -3.17
CA GLU A 83 15.44 19.73 -1.91
C GLU A 83 13.94 19.40 -1.83
N LEU A 84 13.08 20.29 -2.34
CA LEU A 84 11.64 19.99 -2.45
C LEU A 84 11.36 18.79 -3.36
N LEU A 85 12.01 18.70 -4.52
CA LEU A 85 11.86 17.57 -5.45
C LEU A 85 12.36 16.26 -4.81
N LYS A 86 13.53 16.28 -4.16
CA LYS A 86 14.05 15.12 -3.42
C LYS A 86 13.10 14.66 -2.33
N LYS A 87 12.53 15.61 -1.56
CA LYS A 87 11.54 15.30 -0.52
C LYS A 87 10.30 14.65 -1.13
N GLN A 88 9.77 15.20 -2.22
CA GLN A 88 8.61 14.60 -2.90
C GLN A 88 8.90 13.19 -3.41
N ILE A 89 10.08 12.94 -3.99
CA ILE A 89 10.51 11.60 -4.43
C ILE A 89 10.55 10.64 -3.22
N SER A 90 11.16 11.07 -2.12
CA SER A 90 11.25 10.29 -0.89
C SER A 90 9.86 9.94 -0.31
N ASP A 91 8.96 10.92 -0.23
CA ASP A 91 7.60 10.73 0.26
C ASP A 91 6.81 9.73 -0.61
N ASN A 92 6.94 9.82 -1.94
CA ASN A 92 6.31 8.87 -2.86
C ASN A 92 6.91 7.45 -2.73
N LYS A 93 8.24 7.32 -2.54
CA LYS A 93 8.89 6.01 -2.29
C LYS A 93 8.39 5.39 -0.98
N LYS A 94 8.27 6.18 0.09
CA LYS A 94 7.70 5.74 1.37
C LYS A 94 6.25 5.31 1.21
N PHE A 95 5.45 6.05 0.45
CA PHE A 95 4.07 5.68 0.15
C PHE A 95 3.98 4.34 -0.59
N ILE A 96 4.81 4.10 -1.61
CA ILE A 96 4.88 2.81 -2.31
C ILE A 96 5.22 1.68 -1.33
N LYS A 97 6.21 1.88 -0.45
CA LYS A 97 6.56 0.86 0.56
C LYS A 97 5.37 0.50 1.43
N ASN A 98 4.63 1.49 1.92
CA ASN A 98 3.42 1.26 2.72
C ASN A 98 2.35 0.49 1.92
N LYS A 99 2.19 0.78 0.62
CA LYS A 99 1.27 0.05 -0.26
C LYS A 99 1.69 -1.39 -0.52
N ILE A 100 2.99 -1.68 -0.62
CA ILE A 100 3.50 -3.05 -0.71
C ILE A 100 3.20 -3.81 0.59
N ASP A 101 3.36 -3.17 1.75
CA ASP A 101 3.03 -3.79 3.03
C ASP A 101 1.52 -4.01 3.19
N GLU A 102 0.68 -3.09 2.69
CA GLU A 102 -0.77 -3.26 2.58
C GLU A 102 -1.14 -4.47 1.71
N GLN A 103 -0.51 -4.62 0.53
CA GLN A 103 -0.71 -5.76 -0.35
C GLN A 103 -0.39 -7.09 0.35
N ARG A 104 0.72 -7.15 1.11
CA ARG A 104 1.09 -8.36 1.88
C ARG A 104 0.08 -8.66 2.98
N LYS A 105 -0.42 -7.64 3.68
CA LYS A 105 -1.47 -7.80 4.70
C LYS A 105 -2.75 -8.34 4.08
N ILE A 106 -3.19 -7.79 2.94
CA ILE A 106 -4.35 -8.30 2.19
C ILE A 106 -4.16 -9.78 1.86
N LYS A 107 -3.01 -10.16 1.26
CA LYS A 107 -2.71 -11.56 0.95
C LYS A 107 -2.83 -12.46 2.17
N LYS A 108 -2.22 -12.07 3.30
CA LYS A 108 -2.28 -12.85 4.55
C LYS A 108 -3.70 -12.98 5.07
N THR A 109 -4.44 -11.89 5.18
CA THR A 109 -5.83 -11.88 5.68
C THR A 109 -6.73 -12.77 4.84
N TYR A 110 -6.62 -12.71 3.51
CA TYR A 110 -7.46 -13.53 2.63
C TYR A 110 -7.09 -15.02 2.65
N ILE A 111 -5.82 -15.37 2.90
CA ILE A 111 -5.43 -16.77 3.19
C ILE A 111 -6.14 -17.26 4.45
N GLU A 112 -6.17 -16.45 5.51
CA GLU A 112 -6.90 -16.78 6.75
C GLU A 112 -8.41 -16.91 6.50
N TYR A 113 -8.98 -16.09 5.61
CA TYR A 113 -10.39 -16.17 5.23
C TYR A 113 -10.70 -17.49 4.52
N ILE A 114 -9.88 -17.86 3.54
CA ILE A 114 -10.03 -19.12 2.79
C ILE A 114 -9.93 -20.31 3.73
N SER A 115 -8.89 -20.37 4.57
CA SER A 115 -8.71 -21.47 5.53
C SER A 115 -9.90 -21.59 6.46
N ARG A 116 -10.35 -20.48 7.05
CA ARG A 116 -11.49 -20.51 7.97
C ARG A 116 -12.80 -20.87 7.27
N PHE A 117 -13.01 -20.36 6.07
CA PHE A 117 -14.20 -20.66 5.28
C PHE A 117 -14.29 -22.15 4.94
N LYS A 118 -13.17 -22.77 4.55
CA LYS A 118 -13.09 -24.23 4.31
C LYS A 118 -13.45 -25.02 5.55
N GLU A 119 -12.88 -24.68 6.71
CA GLU A 119 -13.23 -25.30 7.99
C GLU A 119 -14.74 -25.20 8.30
N LEU A 120 -15.34 -24.02 8.08
CA LEU A 120 -16.77 -23.79 8.34
C LEU A 120 -17.69 -24.54 7.37
N LYS A 121 -17.23 -24.83 6.14
CA LYS A 121 -17.98 -25.58 5.13
C LYS A 121 -17.68 -27.08 5.14
N GLY A 122 -16.68 -27.53 5.89
CA GLY A 122 -16.22 -28.92 5.89
C GLY A 122 -15.50 -29.32 4.59
N LEU A 123 -14.77 -28.38 3.98
CA LEU A 123 -14.00 -28.55 2.74
C LEU A 123 -12.50 -28.75 2.99
#